data_AF-A0A967IBK2-F1
#
_entry.id   AF-A0A967IBK2-F1
#
_cell.length_a   1.000
_cell.length_b   1.000
_cell.length_c   1.000
_cell.angle_alpha   90.00
_cell.angle_beta   90.00
_cell.angle_gamma   90.00
#
_symmetry.space_group_name_H-M   'P 1'
#
loop_
_entity.id
_entity.type
_entity.pdbx_description
1 polymer ?
#
loop_
_entity_poly.entity_id
_entity_poly.type
_entity_poly.pdbx_seq_one_letter_code
_entity_poly.pdbx_strand_id
1 'polypeptide(L)' 'MDQFIDLFLNYATVEKGLSENTVEAYGRDLNRYAGFLEKNGIEGPDRISPATVVRYLARLREEGLS' A
#
# COMPACT_ATOMS: atom_id res chain seq x y z
N MET A 1 -8.81 4.76 2.31
CA MET A 1 -7.89 3.95 1.49
C MET A 1 -8.39 2.52 1.31
N ASP A 2 -9.02 1.95 2.32
CA ASP A 2 -9.46 0.54 2.41
C ASP A 2 -10.22 0.05 1.18
N GLN A 3 -11.23 0.80 0.70
CA GLN A 3 -11.98 0.43 -0.50
C GLN A 3 -11.10 0.22 -1.75
N PHE A 4 -10.01 0.99 -1.89
CA PHE A 4 -9.09 0.86 -3.03
C PHE A 4 -8.17 -0.36 -2.87
N ILE A 5 -7.78 -0.66 -1.62
CA ILE A 5 -6.98 -1.84 -1.30
C ILE A 5 -7.81 -3.10 -1.58
N ASP A 6 -9.06 -3.15 -1.09
CA ASP A 6 -9.96 -4.27 -1.33
C ASP A 6 -10.21 -4.50 -2.81
N LEU A 7 -10.45 -3.43 -3.58
CA LEU A 7 -10.63 -3.53 -5.03
C LEU A 7 -9.39 -4.09 -5.72
N PHE A 8 -8.19 -3.61 -5.33
CA PHE A 8 -6.93 -4.09 -5.89
C PHE A 8 -6.64 -5.55 -5.53
N LEU A 9 -6.85 -5.95 -4.27
CA LEU A 9 -6.60 -7.34 -3.83
C LEU A 9 -7.59 -8.31 -4.46
N ASN A 10 -8.86 -7.92 -4.63
CA ASN A 10 -9.83 -8.70 -5.40
C ASN A 10 -9.41 -8.85 -6.86
N TYR A 11 -8.98 -7.77 -7.51
CA TYR A 11 -8.42 -7.82 -8.86
C TYR A 11 -7.18 -8.74 -8.94
N ALA A 12 -6.27 -8.63 -7.98
CA ALA A 12 -5.06 -9.45 -7.92
C ALA A 12 -5.39 -10.95 -7.76
N THR A 13 -6.44 -11.27 -7.00
CA THR A 13 -6.89 -12.64 -6.77
C THR A 13 -7.65 -13.20 -7.96
N VAL A 14 -8.68 -12.49 -8.43
CA VAL A 14 -9.64 -13.00 -9.42
C VAL A 14 -9.11 -12.85 -10.84
N GLU A 15 -8.64 -11.65 -11.20
CA GLU A 15 -8.24 -11.35 -12.58
C GLU A 15 -6.80 -11.75 -12.87
N LYS A 16 -5.90 -11.61 -11.88
CA LYS A 16 -4.48 -11.93 -12.03
C LYS A 16 -4.10 -13.31 -11.52
N GLY A 17 -4.98 -13.98 -10.78
CA GLY A 17 -4.74 -15.33 -10.25
C GLY A 17 -3.49 -15.41 -9.36
N LEU A 18 -3.15 -14.33 -8.64
CA LEU A 18 -2.00 -14.35 -7.74
C LEU A 18 -2.24 -15.33 -6.60
N SER A 19 -1.16 -15.96 -6.13
CA SER A 19 -1.24 -16.89 -4.99
C SER A 19 -1.72 -16.17 -3.73
N GLU A 20 -2.40 -16.90 -2.84
CA GLU A 20 -2.86 -16.39 -1.55
C GLU A 20 -1.73 -15.72 -0.76
N ASN A 21 -0.56 -16.35 -0.68
CA ASN A 21 0.64 -15.79 -0.04
C ASN A 21 1.06 -14.43 -0.64
N THR A 22 0.94 -14.26 -1.96
CA THR A 22 1.25 -13.01 -2.64
C THR A 22 0.20 -11.93 -2.34
N VAL A 23 -1.07 -12.29 -2.36
CA VAL A 23 -2.18 -11.38 -2.05
C VAL A 23 -2.10 -10.90 -0.59
N GLU A 24 -1.82 -11.80 0.34
CA GLU A 24 -1.60 -11.45 1.74
C GLU A 24 -0.39 -10.53 1.95
N ALA A 25 0.72 -10.80 1.26
CA ALA A 25 1.90 -9.95 1.31
C ALA A 25 1.58 -8.53 0.83
N TYR A 26 0.91 -8.41 -0.33
CA TYR A 26 0.44 -7.12 -0.83
C TYR A 26 -0.53 -6.44 0.12
N GLY A 27 -1.45 -7.18 0.73
CA GLY A 27 -2.37 -6.65 1.72
C GLY A 27 -1.65 -6.05 2.93
N ARG A 28 -0.63 -6.74 3.47
CA ARG A 28 0.18 -6.20 4.59
C ARG A 28 0.91 -4.91 4.20
N ASP A 29 1.53 -4.89 3.02
CA ASP A 29 2.31 -3.75 2.56
C ASP A 29 1.43 -2.53 2.25
N LEU A 30 0.28 -2.76 1.60
CA LEU A 30 -0.69 -1.71 1.27
C LEU A 30 -1.34 -1.12 2.52
N ASN A 31 -1.67 -1.95 3.52
CA ASN A 31 -2.18 -1.47 4.81
C ASN A 31 -1.13 -0.64 5.57
N ARG A 32 0.14 -1.07 5.56
CA ARG A 32 1.24 -0.26 6.13
C ARG A 32 1.35 1.09 5.43
N TYR A 33 1.27 1.11 4.11
CA TYR A 33 1.33 2.34 3.34
C TYR A 33 0.13 3.25 3.61
N ALA A 34 -1.09 2.70 3.65
CA ALA A 34 -2.29 3.46 4.00
C ALA A 34 -2.19 4.10 5.39
N GLY A 35 -1.72 3.36 6.40
CA GLY A 35 -1.47 3.92 7.73
C GLY A 35 -0.39 4.99 7.76
N PHE A 36 0.62 4.92 6.88
CA PHE A 36 1.57 6.03 6.69
C PHE A 36 0.88 7.25 6.07
N LEU A 37 0.06 7.07 5.04
CA LEU A 37 -0.65 8.16 4.36
C LEU A 37 -1.61 8.89 5.31
N GLU A 38 -2.40 8.14 6.09
CA GLU A 38 -3.34 8.68 7.07
C GLU A 38 -2.62 9.53 8.12
N LYS A 39 -1.50 9.04 8.69
CA LYS A 39 -0.66 9.81 9.64
C LYS A 39 -0.08 11.10 9.06
N ASN A 40 -0.04 11.23 7.73
CA ASN A 40 0.43 12.41 7.03
C ASN A 40 -0.72 13.25 6.44
N GLY A 41 -1.98 12.97 6.80
CA GLY A 41 -3.16 13.71 6.34
C GLY A 41 -3.50 13.50 4.87
N ILE A 42 -3.11 12.36 4.28
CA ILE A 42 -3.36 12.05 2.87
C ILE A 42 -4.49 11.01 2.81
N GLU A 43 -5.70 11.50 2.53
CA GLU A 43 -6.94 10.71 2.64
C GLU A 43 -7.36 10.00 1.34
N GLY A 44 -6.60 10.17 0.25
CA GLY A 44 -6.94 9.60 -1.05
C GLY A 44 -5.74 9.39 -2.00
N PRO A 45 -5.83 8.44 -2.94
CA PRO A 45 -4.76 8.14 -3.88
C PRO A 45 -4.45 9.30 -4.84
N ASP A 46 -5.44 10.13 -5.16
CA ASP A 46 -5.33 11.35 -5.98
C ASP A 46 -4.48 12.44 -5.31
N ARG A 47 -4.28 12.34 -4.00
CA ARG A 47 -3.48 13.29 -3.20
C ARG A 47 -2.04 12.80 -2.98
N ILE A 48 -1.70 11.61 -3.49
CA ILE A 48 -0.35 11.04 -3.36
C ILE A 48 0.57 11.70 -4.39
N SER A 49 1.65 12.30 -3.89
CA SER A 49 2.72 12.87 -4.73
C SER A 49 3.92 11.92 -4.84
N PRO A 50 4.79 12.07 -5.84
CA PRO A 50 6.08 11.36 -5.88
C PRO A 50 6.91 11.57 -4.62
N ALA A 51 6.88 12.78 -4.04
CA ALA A 51 7.57 13.09 -2.78
C ALA A 51 7.03 12.29 -1.60
N THR A 52 5.72 12.03 -1.56
CA THR A 52 5.08 11.15 -0.56
C THR A 52 5.64 9.74 -0.64
N VAL A 53 5.78 9.20 -1.85
CA VAL A 53 6.33 7.85 -2.09
C VAL A 53 7.79 7.78 -1.64
N VAL A 54 8.61 8.76 -2.02
CA VAL A 54 10.02 8.82 -1.60
C VAL A 54 10.15 8.86 -0.07
N ARG A 55 9.32 9.66 0.61
CA ARG A 55 9.29 9.73 2.08
C ARG A 55 8.92 8.39 2.71
N TYR A 56 7.98 7.66 2.11
CA TYR A 56 7.61 6.33 2.59
C TYR A 56 8.76 5.32 2.42
N LEU A 57 9.43 5.31 1.27
CA LEU A 57 10.58 4.44 1.02
C LEU A 57 11.74 4.73 1.97
N ALA A 58 12.03 6.01 2.24
CA ALA A 58 13.04 6.40 3.23
C ALA A 58 12.71 5.85 4.62
N ARG A 59 11.44 5.94 5.05
CA ARG A 59 10.97 5.36 6.30
C ARG A 59 11.11 3.84 6.34
N LEU A 60 10.76 3.12 5.26
CA LEU A 60 10.92 1.66 5.22
C LEU A 60 12.38 1.25 5.39
N ARG A 61 13.31 2.02 4.81
CA ARG A 61 14.75 1.80 4.99
C ARG A 61 15.20 2.03 6.43
N GLU A 62 14.68 3.06 7.09
CA GLU A 62 14.93 3.31 8.52
C GLU A 62 14.38 2.19 9.42
N GLU A 63 13.27 1.57 9.01
CA GLU A 63 12.67 0.40 9.69
C GLU A 63 13.34 -0.94 9.32
N GLY A 64 14.31 -0.96 8.39
CA GLY A 64 15.01 -2.18 7.94
C GLY A 64 14.15 -3.09 7.05
N LEU A 65 13.14 -2.54 6.38
CA LEU A 65 12.15 -3.26 5.58
C LEU A 65 12.30 -3.02 4.06
N SER A 66 13.34 -2.31 3.63
CA SER A 66 13.65 -1.99 2.22
C SER A 66 15.15 -1.91 1.96
#